data_AF-A0A8J7M8F8-F1
#
_entry.id   AF-A0A8J7M8F8-F1
#
_cell.length_a   1.000
_cell.length_b   1.000
_cell.length_c   1.000
_cell.angle_alpha   90.00
_cell.angle_beta   90.00
_cell.angle_gamma   90.00
#
_symmetry.space_group_name_H-M   'P 1'
#
loop_
_entity.id
_entity.type
_entity.pdbx_description
1 polymer ?
#
loop_
_entity_poly.entity_id
_entity_poly.type
_entity_poly.pdbx_seq_one_letter_code
_entity_poly.pdbx_strand_id
1 'polypeptide(L)'
;MPKQNGGRPAAGSVDLGEVARASQKSLATITHLHNRMIRDSLRFQAELLDFARRRVSADIEAQDRLMRCTSPNDAARVMNEFCQTAARDYSEEAAGLMKLCVGMAAEAAEETVAEAKAEKTGNA
;
A
#
# COMPACT_ATOMS: atom_id res chain seq x y z
N MET A 1 -0.23 71.00 4.35
CA MET A 1 -0.26 69.70 3.65
C MET A 1 0.76 68.76 4.31
N PRO A 2 0.37 67.67 4.99
CA PRO A 2 1.30 66.62 5.38
C PRO A 2 1.19 65.42 4.42
N LYS A 3 2.34 64.86 4.05
CA LYS A 3 2.46 63.70 3.15
C LYS A 3 2.05 62.41 3.89
N GLN A 4 1.15 61.63 3.31
CA GLN A 4 0.94 60.22 3.69
C GLN A 4 2.22 59.45 3.39
N ASN A 5 2.91 59.00 4.44
CA ASN A 5 4.03 58.08 4.32
C ASN A 5 3.47 56.66 4.43
N GLY A 6 3.63 55.89 3.35
CA GLY A 6 3.11 54.54 3.19
C GLY A 6 3.56 53.62 4.33
N GLY A 7 2.58 52.96 4.94
CA GLY A 7 2.78 52.01 6.02
C GLY A 7 3.68 50.86 5.58
N ARG A 8 4.82 50.73 6.25
CA ARG A 8 5.57 49.47 6.28
C ARG A 8 4.78 48.52 7.18
N PRO A 9 4.37 47.32 6.73
CA PRO A 9 3.71 46.37 7.62
C PRO A 9 4.65 46.04 8.77
N ALA A 10 4.11 46.09 9.98
CA ALA A 10 4.85 45.81 11.20
C ALA A 10 5.36 44.36 11.17
N ALA A 11 6.64 44.17 11.50
CA ALA A 11 7.23 42.86 11.68
C ALA A 11 6.39 42.09 12.72
N GLY A 12 5.67 41.06 12.29
CA GLY A 12 4.84 40.20 13.15
C GLY A 12 3.38 40.00 12.74
N SER A 13 2.87 40.59 11.65
CA SER A 13 1.51 40.27 11.19
C SER A 13 1.50 38.96 10.39
N VAL A 14 0.89 37.92 10.94
CA VAL A 14 0.60 36.67 10.22
C VAL A 14 -0.30 37.00 9.02
N ASP A 15 0.15 36.68 7.80
CA ASP A 15 -0.69 36.77 6.62
C ASP A 15 -1.68 35.59 6.61
N LEU A 16 -2.93 35.87 6.96
CA LEU A 16 -4.00 34.87 6.95
C LEU A 16 -4.20 34.25 5.56
N GLY A 17 -3.89 34.97 4.48
CA GLY A 17 -3.95 34.46 3.11
C GLY A 17 -2.82 33.45 2.82
N GLU A 18 -1.62 33.67 3.33
CA GLU A 18 -0.52 32.72 3.26
C GLU A 18 -0.82 31.46 4.08
N VAL A 19 -1.34 31.61 5.30
CA VAL A 19 -1.77 30.48 6.14
C VAL A 19 -2.88 29.67 5.46
N ALA A 20 -3.87 30.33 4.84
CA ALA A 20 -4.94 29.65 4.12
C ALA A 20 -4.41 28.85 2.92
N ARG A 21 -3.48 29.41 2.12
CA ARG A 21 -2.86 28.69 0.99
C ARG A 21 -2.00 27.52 1.45
N ALA A 22 -1.20 27.71 2.49
CA ALA A 22 -0.40 26.63 3.09
C ALA A 22 -1.31 25.50 3.60
N SER A 23 -2.39 25.84 4.29
CA SER A 23 -3.39 24.88 4.78
C SER A 23 -4.06 24.10 3.63
N GLN A 24 -4.43 24.77 2.54
CA GLN A 24 -4.99 24.11 1.35
C GLN A 24 -3.99 23.14 0.70
N LYS A 25 -2.71 23.54 0.55
CA LYS A 25 -1.65 22.65 0.03
C LYS A 25 -1.48 21.44 0.94
N SER A 26 -1.43 21.62 2.25
CA SER A 26 -1.33 20.53 3.21
C SER A 26 -2.52 19.57 3.15
N LEU A 27 -3.76 20.07 3.08
CA LEU A 27 -4.95 19.23 2.96
C LEU A 27 -4.98 18.42 1.66
N ALA A 28 -4.54 19.03 0.55
CA ALA A 28 -4.42 18.34 -0.73
C ALA A 28 -3.39 17.20 -0.66
N THR A 29 -2.21 17.46 -0.08
CA THR A 29 -1.18 16.42 0.12
C THR A 29 -1.67 15.30 1.04
N ILE A 30 -2.33 15.63 2.16
CA ILE A 30 -2.88 14.62 3.08
C ILE A 30 -3.92 13.74 2.38
N THR A 31 -4.80 14.34 1.57
CA THR A 31 -5.82 13.62 0.81
C THR A 31 -5.18 12.70 -0.22
N HIS A 32 -4.16 13.17 -0.93
CA HIS A 32 -3.42 12.37 -1.90
C HIS A 32 -2.75 11.16 -1.24
N LEU A 33 -2.04 11.37 -0.14
CA LEU A 33 -1.39 10.30 0.64
C LEU A 33 -2.41 9.28 1.18
N HIS A 34 -3.55 9.74 1.69
CA HIS A 34 -4.62 8.84 2.16
C HIS A 34 -5.19 7.99 1.03
N ASN A 35 -5.49 8.59 -0.12
CA ASN A 35 -6.02 7.87 -1.28
C ASN A 35 -5.04 6.79 -1.75
N ARG A 36 -3.74 7.10 -1.76
CA ARG A 36 -2.69 6.14 -2.07
C ARG A 36 -2.66 5.00 -1.04
N MET A 37 -2.58 5.32 0.25
CA MET A 37 -2.55 4.34 1.33
C MET A 37 -3.74 3.38 1.27
N ILE A 38 -4.96 3.91 1.04
CA ILE A 38 -6.16 3.08 0.92
C ILE A 38 -6.04 2.12 -0.27
N ARG A 39 -5.63 2.62 -1.44
CA ARG A 39 -5.47 1.81 -2.65
C ARG A 39 -4.46 0.68 -2.46
N ASP A 40 -3.32 1.03 -1.89
CA ASP A 40 -2.23 0.12 -1.57
C ASP A 40 -2.65 -0.94 -0.54
N SER A 41 -3.36 -0.53 0.50
CA SER A 41 -3.94 -1.46 1.48
C SER A 41 -4.94 -2.42 0.85
N LEU A 42 -5.81 -1.94 -0.05
CA LEU A 42 -6.76 -2.81 -0.75
C LEU A 42 -6.08 -3.82 -1.66
N ARG A 43 -5.00 -3.42 -2.37
CA ARG A 43 -4.19 -4.35 -3.18
C ARG A 43 -3.57 -5.44 -2.32
N PHE A 44 -2.95 -5.06 -1.20
CA PHE A 44 -2.36 -6.01 -0.26
C PHE A 44 -3.40 -6.97 0.35
N GLN A 45 -4.55 -6.45 0.77
CA GLN A 45 -5.64 -7.27 1.29
C GLN A 45 -6.21 -8.22 0.24
N ALA A 46 -6.31 -7.79 -1.03
CA ALA A 46 -6.80 -8.63 -2.11
C ALA A 46 -5.89 -9.85 -2.34
N GLU A 47 -4.56 -9.66 -2.34
CA GLU A 47 -3.61 -10.78 -2.45
C GLU A 47 -3.75 -11.76 -1.28
N LEU A 48 -3.81 -11.25 -0.04
CA LEU A 48 -4.02 -12.09 1.14
C LEU A 48 -5.31 -12.90 1.09
N LEU A 49 -6.41 -12.29 0.62
CA LEU A 49 -7.69 -12.97 0.48
C LEU A 49 -7.67 -14.03 -0.62
N ASP A 50 -6.99 -13.78 -1.75
CA ASP A 50 -6.83 -14.81 -2.77
C ASP A 50 -6.00 -15.98 -2.26
N PHE A 51 -4.90 -15.71 -1.56
CA PHE A 51 -4.09 -16.75 -0.92
C PHE A 51 -4.90 -17.57 0.10
N ALA A 52 -5.64 -16.90 0.99
CA ALA A 52 -6.50 -17.57 1.96
C ALA A 52 -7.52 -18.48 1.27
N ARG A 53 -8.16 -17.99 0.20
CA ARG A 53 -9.11 -18.78 -0.62
C ARG A 53 -8.44 -20.02 -1.23
N ARG A 54 -7.25 -19.86 -1.84
CA ARG A 54 -6.48 -20.98 -2.41
C ARG A 54 -6.14 -22.01 -1.34
N ARG A 55 -5.65 -21.57 -0.18
CA ARG A 55 -5.22 -22.46 0.90
C ARG A 55 -6.38 -23.23 1.53
N VAL A 56 -7.51 -22.56 1.80
CA VAL A 56 -8.72 -23.20 2.31
C VAL A 56 -9.26 -24.24 1.31
N SER A 57 -9.21 -23.94 0.01
CA SER A 57 -9.64 -24.90 -1.03
C SER A 57 -8.76 -26.15 -1.02
N ALA A 58 -7.43 -25.98 -0.90
CA ALA A 58 -6.49 -27.09 -0.79
C ALA A 58 -6.66 -27.89 0.52
N ASP A 59 -7.04 -27.24 1.63
CA ASP A 59 -7.40 -27.92 2.89
C ASP A 59 -8.60 -28.84 2.71
N ILE A 60 -9.65 -28.33 2.08
CA ILE A 60 -10.87 -29.10 1.80
C ILE A 60 -10.55 -30.30 0.90
N GLU A 61 -9.76 -30.11 -0.15
CA GLU A 61 -9.37 -31.19 -1.06
C GLU A 61 -8.54 -32.26 -0.34
N ALA A 62 -7.58 -31.87 0.49
CA ALA A 62 -6.78 -32.82 1.27
C ALA A 62 -7.64 -33.63 2.24
N GLN A 63 -8.62 -32.99 2.90
CA GLN A 63 -9.57 -33.69 3.77
C GLN A 63 -10.46 -34.66 3.00
N ASP A 64 -10.98 -34.28 1.83
CA ASP A 64 -11.75 -35.19 0.97
C ASP A 64 -10.92 -36.42 0.56
N ARG A 65 -9.65 -36.21 0.19
CA ARG A 65 -8.72 -37.30 -0.14
C ARG A 65 -8.44 -38.21 1.06
N LEU A 66 -8.26 -37.65 2.26
CA LEU A 66 -8.05 -38.41 3.48
C LEU A 66 -9.25 -39.28 3.84
N MET A 67 -10.47 -38.76 3.70
CA MET A 67 -11.70 -39.53 3.97
C MET A 67 -11.88 -40.73 3.05
N ARG A 68 -11.23 -40.74 1.88
CA ARG A 68 -11.29 -41.82 0.89
C ARG A 68 -10.15 -42.83 1.02
N CYS A 69 -9.20 -42.60 1.92
CA CYS A 69 -8.05 -43.49 2.10
C CYS A 69 -8.48 -44.82 2.74
N THR A 70 -7.98 -45.93 2.20
CA THR A 70 -8.27 -47.29 2.70
C THR A 70 -7.13 -47.87 3.54
N SER A 71 -6.02 -47.16 3.66
CA SER A 71 -4.87 -47.59 4.44
C SER A 71 -4.13 -46.42 5.11
N PRO A 72 -3.39 -46.68 6.20
CA PRO A 72 -2.51 -45.67 6.81
C PRO A 72 -1.44 -45.13 5.85
N ASN A 73 -0.93 -45.95 4.92
CA ASN A 73 0.06 -45.51 3.94
C ASN A 73 -0.52 -44.51 2.93
N ASP A 74 -1.77 -44.70 2.51
CA ASP A 74 -2.45 -43.73 1.63
C ASP A 74 -2.63 -42.39 2.33
N ALA A 75 -3.07 -42.41 3.59
CA ALA A 75 -3.21 -41.22 4.40
C ALA A 75 -1.87 -40.49 4.61
N ALA A 76 -0.80 -41.24 4.91
CA ALA A 76 0.54 -40.69 5.06
C ALA A 76 1.03 -39.97 3.78
N ARG A 77 0.75 -40.55 2.60
CA ARG A 77 1.07 -39.92 1.31
C ARG A 77 0.31 -38.61 1.10
N VAL A 78 -1.01 -38.61 1.33
CA VAL A 78 -1.84 -37.39 1.21
C VAL A 78 -1.33 -36.30 2.14
N MET A 79 -1.05 -36.63 3.40
CA MET A 79 -0.51 -35.66 4.37
C MET A 79 0.86 -35.12 3.96
N ASN A 80 1.75 -35.98 3.45
CA ASN A 80 3.07 -35.53 3.00
C ASN A 80 2.98 -34.57 1.81
N GLU A 81 2.17 -34.91 0.79
CA GLU A 81 1.93 -34.02 -0.36
C GLU A 81 1.32 -32.68 0.07
N PHE A 82 0.37 -32.71 1.00
CA PHE A 82 -0.26 -31.53 1.55
C PHE A 82 0.73 -30.63 2.27
N CYS A 83 1.58 -31.18 3.15
CA CYS A 83 2.60 -30.42 3.87
C CYS A 83 3.63 -29.80 2.91
N GLN A 84 4.08 -30.55 1.90
CA GLN A 84 5.02 -30.06 0.90
C GLN A 84 4.42 -28.93 0.06
N THR A 85 3.16 -29.09 -0.36
CA THR A 85 2.43 -28.07 -1.11
C THR A 85 2.23 -26.82 -0.27
N ALA A 86 1.76 -26.96 0.98
CA ALA A 86 1.58 -25.83 1.89
C ALA A 86 2.91 -25.08 2.12
N ALA A 87 4.01 -25.78 2.37
CA ALA A 87 5.32 -25.15 2.56
C ALA A 87 5.76 -24.33 1.33
N ARG A 88 5.55 -24.85 0.12
CA ARG A 88 5.82 -24.11 -1.12
C ARG A 88 4.90 -22.90 -1.25
N ASP A 89 3.59 -23.10 -1.10
CA ASP A 89 2.60 -22.04 -1.31
C ASP A 89 2.82 -20.86 -0.35
N TYR A 90 3.11 -21.10 0.93
CA TYR A 90 3.45 -20.04 1.89
C TYR A 90 4.74 -19.31 1.54
N SER A 91 5.74 -20.03 1.02
CA SER A 91 7.02 -19.43 0.62
C SER A 91 6.84 -18.54 -0.61
N GLU A 92 6.08 -19.01 -1.60
CA GLU A 92 5.74 -18.24 -2.80
C GLU A 92 4.89 -17.01 -2.45
N GLU A 93 3.92 -17.16 -1.56
CA GLU A 93 3.09 -16.05 -1.10
C GLU A 93 3.92 -14.98 -0.39
N ALA A 94 4.82 -15.38 0.52
CA ALA A 94 5.71 -14.45 1.20
C ALA A 94 6.58 -13.66 0.21
N ALA A 95 7.11 -14.33 -0.82
CA ALA A 95 7.86 -13.67 -1.89
C ALA A 95 6.98 -12.72 -2.73
N GLY A 96 5.74 -13.12 -3.03
CA GLY A 96 4.75 -12.31 -3.73
C GLY A 96 4.39 -11.03 -2.97
N LEU A 97 4.08 -11.15 -1.68
CA LEU A 97 3.78 -10.01 -0.80
C LEU A 97 4.97 -9.07 -0.67
N MET A 98 6.19 -9.60 -0.52
CA MET A 98 7.40 -8.78 -0.49
C MET A 98 7.56 -7.98 -1.78
N LYS A 99 7.37 -8.63 -2.94
CA LYS A 99 7.42 -7.98 -4.24
C LYS A 99 6.36 -6.88 -4.37
N LEU A 100 5.14 -7.13 -3.90
CA LEU A 100 4.06 -6.15 -3.88
C LEU A 100 4.45 -4.92 -3.04
N CYS A 101 4.94 -5.13 -1.82
CA CYS A 101 5.37 -4.05 -0.94
C CYS A 101 6.51 -3.22 -1.55
N VAL A 102 7.50 -3.87 -2.16
CA VAL A 102 8.59 -3.18 -2.87
C VAL A 102 8.06 -2.37 -4.05
N GLY A 103 7.12 -2.92 -4.83
CA GLY A 103 6.46 -2.22 -5.93
C GLY A 103 5.71 -0.97 -5.45
N MET A 104 4.93 -1.10 -4.38
CA MET A 104 4.23 0.02 -3.74
C MET A 104 5.20 1.10 -3.24
N ALA A 105 6.35 0.72 -2.68
CA ALA A 105 7.36 1.68 -2.25
C ALA A 105 8.04 2.40 -3.44
N ALA A 106 8.32 1.68 -4.52
CA ALA A 106 8.90 2.24 -5.74
C ALA A 106 7.94 3.24 -6.40
N GLU A 107 6.66 2.89 -6.54
CA GLU A 107 5.62 3.79 -7.05
C GLU A 107 5.52 5.08 -6.21
N ALA A 108 5.74 5.00 -4.89
CA ALA A 108 5.70 6.17 -4.00
C ALA A 108 6.90 7.09 -4.23
N ALA A 109 8.08 6.50 -4.40
CA ALA A 109 9.28 7.26 -4.72
C ALA A 109 9.15 7.95 -6.09
N GLU A 110 8.61 7.27 -7.10
CA GLU A 110 8.41 7.84 -8.43
C GLU A 110 7.44 9.03 -8.42
N GLU A 111 6.33 8.94 -7.69
CA GLU A 111 5.39 10.06 -7.52
C GLU A 111 6.06 11.28 -6.87
N THR A 112 6.83 11.08 -5.79
CA THR A 112 7.52 12.20 -5.12
C THR A 112 8.56 12.87 -6.02
N VAL A 113 9.25 12.09 -6.87
CA VAL A 113 10.21 12.63 -7.85
C VAL A 113 9.49 13.39 -8.97
N ALA A 114 8.32 12.91 -9.41
CA ALA A 114 7.51 13.59 -10.41
C ALA A 114 6.97 14.93 -9.89
N GLU A 115 6.46 14.96 -8.65
CA GLU A 115 6.00 16.19 -7.98
C GLU A 115 7.13 17.21 -7.84
N ALA A 116 8.33 16.78 -7.40
CA ALA A 116 9.49 17.65 -7.25
C ALA A 116 9.99 18.22 -8.59
N LYS A 117 9.81 17.49 -9.69
CA LYS A 117 10.13 17.98 -11.05
C LYS A 117 9.10 18.98 -11.54
N ALA A 118 7.81 18.73 -11.32
CA ALA A 118 6.73 19.62 -11.71
C ALA A 118 6.80 20.99 -10.99
N GLU A 119 7.20 21.01 -9.72
CA GLU A 119 7.42 22.26 -8.96
C GLU A 119 8.60 23.09 -9.53
N LYS A 120 9.59 22.45 -10.15
CA LYS A 120 10.74 23.14 -10.79
C LYS A 120 10.42 23.70 -12.18
N THR A 121 9.56 23.05 -12.96
CA THR A 121 9.18 23.52 -14.31
C THR A 121 8.04 24.53 -14.32
N GLY A 122 7.23 24.61 -13.27
CA GLY A 122 6.13 25.60 -13.14
C GLY A 122 6.55 27.00 -12.68
N ASN A 123 7.84 27.24 -12.42
CA ASN A 123 8.38 28.51 -11.94
C ASN A 123 9.40 29.14 -12.92
N ALA A 124 9.32 28.79 -14.21
CA ALA A 124 10.13 29.34 -15.29
C ALA A 124 9.27 30.11 -16.30
#